data_AF-A0A257MDT8-F1
#
_entry.id   AF-A0A257MDT8-F1
#
_cell.length_a   1.000
_cell.length_b   1.000
_cell.length_c   1.000
_cell.angle_alpha   90.00
_cell.angle_beta   90.00
_cell.angle_gamma   90.00
#
_symmetry.space_group_name_H-M   'P 1'
#
loop_
_entity.id
_entity.type
_entity.pdbx_description
1 polymer ?
#
loop_
_entity_poly.entity_id
_entity_poly.type
_entity_poly.pdbx_seq_one_letter_code
_entity_poly.pdbx_strand_id
1 'polypeptide(L)'
;MEDFDKMPFEAKVSFLVENLRALPDSLAEKGIDILAQAGETEYAVVLARDKGKTDKAISVLVEAGDYLWAALIAKNSGLASRSQDLYREGLQYYIGMEMFGRAISAATALGLSADVIDDLYRSGIARESRDTDLAHSRDMIECAMQSLDLSLLGREDEISLELMRAVQEQRERIEKQGDEGQ
;
A
#
# COMPACT_ATOMS: atom_id res chain seq x y z
N MET A 1 41.03 -11.63 -3.36
CA MET A 1 40.16 -10.49 -2.99
C MET A 1 40.25 -9.34 -4.00
N GLU A 2 41.29 -9.25 -4.84
CA GLU A 2 41.45 -8.26 -5.92
C GLU A 2 40.38 -8.29 -7.04
N ASP A 3 39.48 -9.27 -7.05
CA ASP A 3 38.54 -9.48 -8.16
C ASP A 3 37.22 -8.72 -7.96
N PHE A 4 36.69 -8.64 -6.72
CA PHE A 4 35.40 -8.01 -6.46
C PHE A 4 35.38 -6.54 -6.85
N ASP A 5 36.43 -5.78 -6.55
CA ASP A 5 36.46 -4.35 -6.85
C ASP A 5 36.53 -4.05 -8.35
N LYS A 6 37.10 -4.97 -9.13
CA LYS A 6 37.25 -4.86 -10.59
C LYS A 6 35.99 -5.28 -11.35
N MET A 7 35.04 -5.96 -10.70
CA MET A 7 33.78 -6.37 -11.31
C MET A 7 32.90 -5.16 -11.71
N PRO A 8 32.15 -5.24 -12.82
CA PRO A 8 31.04 -4.34 -13.12
C PRO A 8 30.00 -4.30 -12.00
N PHE A 9 29.20 -3.24 -11.94
CA PHE A 9 28.23 -3.04 -10.86
C PHE A 9 27.20 -4.18 -10.79
N GLU A 10 26.62 -4.57 -11.91
CA GLU A 10 25.63 -5.64 -12.00
C GLU A 10 26.22 -6.98 -11.55
N ALA A 11 27.47 -7.26 -11.93
CA ALA A 11 28.19 -8.45 -11.50
C ALA A 11 28.46 -8.45 -9.98
N LYS A 12 28.74 -7.27 -9.40
CA LYS A 12 28.85 -7.13 -7.93
C LYS A 12 27.52 -7.44 -7.25
N VAL A 13 26.41 -6.93 -7.77
CA VAL A 13 25.07 -7.19 -7.24
C VAL A 13 24.77 -8.69 -7.28
N SER A 14 24.92 -9.34 -8.43
CA SER A 14 24.70 -10.80 -8.55
C SER A 14 25.59 -11.59 -7.59
N PHE A 15 26.88 -11.26 -7.51
CA PHE A 15 27.81 -11.89 -6.57
C PHE A 15 27.34 -11.76 -5.12
N LEU A 16 26.91 -10.56 -4.71
CA LEU A 16 26.45 -10.29 -3.34
C LEU A 16 25.19 -11.07 -3.00
N VAL A 17 24.21 -11.14 -3.92
CA VAL A 17 22.97 -11.89 -3.75
C VAL A 17 23.25 -13.39 -3.59
N GLU A 18 24.12 -13.95 -4.45
CA GLU A 18 24.46 -15.38 -4.42
C GLU A 18 25.26 -15.78 -3.17
N ASN A 19 26.06 -14.86 -2.62
CA ASN A 19 27.01 -15.14 -1.54
C ASN A 19 26.63 -14.50 -0.20
N LEU A 20 25.38 -14.02 -0.06
CA LEU A 20 24.91 -13.19 1.06
C LEU A 20 25.29 -13.73 2.44
N ARG A 21 25.07 -15.04 2.68
CA ARG A 21 25.33 -15.69 3.98
C ARG A 21 26.80 -15.96 4.27
N ALA A 22 27.62 -16.08 3.23
CA ALA A 22 29.03 -16.45 3.33
C ALA A 22 29.96 -15.25 3.06
N LEU A 23 29.41 -14.04 2.98
CA LEU A 23 30.18 -12.85 2.63
C LEU A 23 31.24 -12.53 3.72
N PRO A 24 32.50 -12.26 3.36
CA PRO A 24 33.49 -11.80 4.32
C PRO A 24 33.10 -10.47 4.97
N ASP A 25 33.43 -10.28 6.25
CA ASP A 25 33.09 -9.06 7.00
C ASP A 25 33.70 -7.80 6.39
N SER A 26 34.86 -7.90 5.75
CA SER A 26 35.52 -6.80 5.05
C SER A 26 34.72 -6.29 3.83
N LEU A 27 33.84 -7.11 3.26
CA LEU A 27 32.95 -6.72 2.17
C LEU A 27 31.55 -6.33 2.65
N ALA A 28 31.22 -6.53 3.93
CA ALA A 28 29.86 -6.34 4.43
C ALA A 28 29.35 -4.91 4.24
N GLU A 29 30.11 -3.88 4.66
CA GLU A 29 29.66 -2.49 4.54
C GLU A 29 29.42 -2.11 3.07
N LYS A 30 30.42 -2.36 2.23
CA LYS A 30 30.37 -2.06 0.79
C LYS A 30 29.27 -2.86 0.08
N GLY A 31 29.07 -4.12 0.49
CA GLY A 31 28.04 -4.99 -0.05
C GLY A 31 26.63 -4.49 0.27
N ILE A 32 26.39 -4.04 1.50
CA ILE A 32 25.12 -3.44 1.89
C ILE A 32 24.82 -2.21 1.04
N ASP A 33 25.80 -1.31 0.88
CA ASP A 33 25.63 -0.09 0.09
C ASP A 33 25.35 -0.38 -1.39
N ILE A 34 26.06 -1.34 -1.99
CA ILE A 34 25.84 -1.75 -3.38
C ILE A 34 24.43 -2.33 -3.57
N LEU A 35 24.00 -3.21 -2.66
CA LEU A 35 22.66 -3.81 -2.73
C LEU A 35 21.57 -2.73 -2.57
N ALA A 36 21.72 -1.82 -1.59
CA ALA A 36 20.78 -0.72 -1.41
C ALA A 36 20.72 0.19 -2.65
N GLN A 37 21.88 0.54 -3.23
CA GLN A 37 21.95 1.34 -4.46
C GLN A 37 21.28 0.65 -5.65
N ALA A 38 21.35 -0.69 -5.73
CA ALA A 38 20.70 -1.47 -6.77
C ALA A 38 19.18 -1.61 -6.58
N GLY A 39 18.62 -1.12 -5.47
CA GLY A 39 17.22 -1.32 -5.10
C GLY A 39 16.94 -2.68 -4.44
N GLU A 40 17.98 -3.50 -4.21
CA GLU A 40 17.91 -4.81 -3.57
C GLU A 40 17.82 -4.67 -2.04
N THR A 41 16.80 -3.93 -1.60
CA THR A 41 16.60 -3.48 -0.20
C THR A 41 16.56 -4.65 0.78
N GLU A 42 15.80 -5.71 0.46
CA GLU A 42 15.68 -6.88 1.33
C GLU A 42 17.03 -7.57 1.54
N TYR A 43 17.82 -7.75 0.47
CA TYR A 43 19.14 -8.36 0.55
C TYR A 43 20.12 -7.49 1.34
N ALA A 44 20.11 -6.17 1.12
CA ALA A 44 20.92 -5.22 1.88
C ALA A 44 20.63 -5.31 3.38
N VAL A 45 19.35 -5.37 3.75
CA VAL A 45 18.88 -5.44 5.14
C VAL A 45 19.23 -6.78 5.78
N VAL A 46 19.06 -7.90 5.06
CA VAL A 46 19.45 -9.23 5.55
C VAL A 46 20.95 -9.27 5.80
N LEU A 47 21.77 -8.81 4.85
CA LEU A 47 23.22 -8.75 5.02
C LEU A 47 23.62 -7.89 6.22
N ALA A 48 23.03 -6.70 6.35
CA ALA A 48 23.28 -5.81 7.49
C ALA A 48 22.94 -6.48 8.82
N ARG A 49 21.77 -7.12 8.93
CA ARG A 49 21.34 -7.80 10.14
C ARG A 49 22.23 -8.99 10.48
N ASP A 50 22.54 -9.83 9.51
CA ASP A 50 23.37 -11.03 9.71
C ASP A 50 24.81 -10.67 10.11
N LYS A 51 25.25 -9.45 9.78
CA LYS A 51 26.54 -8.87 10.20
C LYS A 51 26.46 -7.99 11.44
N GLY A 52 25.32 -7.98 12.14
CA GLY A 52 25.12 -7.22 13.38
C GLY A 52 25.06 -5.70 13.19
N LYS A 53 24.85 -5.21 11.96
CA LYS A 53 24.79 -3.79 11.59
C LYS A 53 23.36 -3.26 11.64
N THR A 54 22.74 -3.32 12.82
CA THR A 54 21.33 -2.93 13.02
C THR A 54 21.03 -1.51 12.54
N ASP A 55 21.85 -0.52 12.88
CA ASP A 55 21.61 0.88 12.50
C ASP A 55 21.66 1.08 10.99
N LYS A 56 22.55 0.33 10.31
CA LYS A 56 22.64 0.34 8.85
C LYS A 56 21.39 -0.28 8.21
N ALA A 57 20.92 -1.41 8.73
CA ALA A 57 19.69 -2.06 8.28
C ALA A 57 18.48 -1.11 8.40
N ILE A 58 18.37 -0.42 9.53
CA ILE A 58 17.32 0.59 9.77
C ILE A 58 17.43 1.74 8.75
N SER A 59 18.64 2.26 8.53
CA SER A 59 18.85 3.39 7.61
C SER A 59 18.44 3.04 6.17
N VAL A 60 18.85 1.87 5.68
CA VAL A 60 18.46 1.37 4.34
C VAL A 60 16.93 1.28 4.20
N LEU A 61 16.23 0.79 5.23
CA LEU A 61 14.77 0.71 5.21
C LEU A 61 14.10 2.07 5.22
N VAL A 62 14.62 3.01 6.02
CA VAL A 62 14.10 4.39 6.08
C VAL A 62 14.28 5.09 4.73
N GLU A 63 15.44 4.94 4.09
CA GLU A 63 15.70 5.47 2.75
C GLU A 63 14.76 4.87 1.68
N ALA A 64 14.41 3.59 1.83
CA ALA A 64 13.41 2.93 0.99
C ALA A 64 11.94 3.26 1.37
N GLY A 65 11.71 4.04 2.42
CA GLY A 65 10.36 4.37 2.92
C GLY A 65 9.66 3.21 3.68
N ASP A 66 10.38 2.16 4.05
CA ASP A 66 9.88 1.03 4.83
C ASP A 66 10.08 1.22 6.35
N TYR A 67 9.43 2.25 6.87
CA TYR A 67 9.40 2.56 8.31
C TYR A 67 8.80 1.44 9.17
N LEU A 68 7.80 0.69 8.68
CA LEU A 68 7.22 -0.43 9.44
C LEU A 68 8.27 -1.51 9.73
N TRP A 69 9.03 -1.91 8.71
CA TRP A 69 10.06 -2.91 8.91
C TRP A 69 11.26 -2.35 9.70
N ALA A 70 11.64 -1.10 9.45
CA ALA A 70 12.68 -0.41 10.24
C ALA A 70 12.34 -0.41 11.73
N ALA A 71 11.09 -0.07 12.07
CA ALA A 71 10.60 -0.07 13.45
C ALA A 71 10.60 -1.47 14.07
N LEU A 72 10.27 -2.51 13.31
CA LEU A 72 10.34 -3.91 13.78
C LEU A 72 11.78 -4.35 14.05
N ILE A 73 12.74 -4.01 13.18
CA ILE A 73 14.16 -4.31 13.40
C ILE A 73 14.67 -3.61 14.66
N ALA A 74 14.34 -2.32 14.83
CA ALA A 74 14.69 -1.57 16.03
C ALA A 74 14.13 -2.25 17.29
N LYS A 75 12.84 -2.60 17.28
CA LYS A 75 12.17 -3.28 18.42
C LYS A 75 12.85 -4.61 18.76
N ASN A 76 13.09 -5.45 17.76
CA ASN A 76 13.71 -6.76 17.94
C ASN A 76 15.17 -6.68 18.41
N SER A 77 15.82 -5.54 18.17
CA SER A 77 17.17 -5.24 18.67
C SER A 77 17.17 -4.57 20.05
N GLY A 78 16.02 -4.49 20.73
CA GLY A 78 15.89 -3.86 22.05
C GLY A 78 15.82 -2.33 22.03
N LEU A 79 15.76 -1.70 20.86
CA LEU A 79 15.72 -0.24 20.68
C LEU A 79 14.26 0.26 20.69
N ALA A 80 13.54 0.04 21.80
CA ALA A 80 12.11 0.31 21.90
C ALA A 80 11.74 1.78 21.60
N SER A 81 12.49 2.75 22.14
CA SER A 81 12.23 4.17 21.87
C SER A 81 12.40 4.51 20.40
N ARG A 82 13.48 4.02 19.77
CA ARG A 82 13.72 4.24 18.34
C ARG A 82 12.64 3.60 17.46
N SER A 83 12.14 2.42 17.85
CA SER A 83 11.01 1.77 17.19
C SER A 83 9.75 2.65 17.22
N GLN A 84 9.43 3.27 18.37
CA GLN A 84 8.29 4.18 18.45
C GLN A 84 8.49 5.43 17.58
N ASP A 85 9.69 6.01 17.57
CA ASP A 85 9.99 7.17 16.72
C ASP A 85 9.83 6.81 15.24
N LEU A 86 10.33 5.66 14.81
CA LEU A 86 10.18 5.15 13.44
C LEU A 86 8.71 4.92 13.07
N TYR A 87 7.87 4.42 13.98
CA TYR A 87 6.42 4.33 13.72
C TYR A 87 5.76 5.70 13.58
N ARG A 88 6.19 6.72 14.35
CA ARG A 88 5.66 8.09 14.22
C ARG A 88 6.09 8.74 12.91
N GLU A 89 7.37 8.64 12.56
CA GLU A 89 7.93 9.10 11.29
C GLU A 89 7.21 8.40 10.12
N GLY A 90 7.07 7.08 10.20
CA GLY A 90 6.37 6.27 9.21
C GLY A 90 4.90 6.63 9.06
N LEU A 91 4.18 6.86 10.16
CA LEU A 91 2.78 7.31 10.11
C LEU A 91 2.63 8.59 9.30
N GLN A 92 3.47 9.60 9.57
CA GLN A 92 3.45 10.86 8.82
C GLN A 92 3.79 10.65 7.35
N TYR A 93 4.84 9.87 7.06
CA TYR A 93 5.26 9.53 5.70
C TYR A 93 4.15 8.82 4.91
N TYR A 94 3.52 7.79 5.49
CA TYR A 94 2.47 7.02 4.83
C TYR A 94 1.20 7.84 4.58
N ILE A 95 0.82 8.74 5.50
CA ILE A 95 -0.29 9.67 5.25
C ILE A 95 0.04 10.59 4.08
N GLY A 96 1.25 11.18 4.08
CA GLY A 96 1.69 12.09 3.01
C GLY A 96 1.77 11.43 1.63
N MET A 97 2.11 10.14 1.59
CA MET A 97 2.14 9.32 0.38
C MET A 97 0.81 8.61 0.09
N GLU A 98 -0.26 8.92 0.83
CA GLU A 98 -1.60 8.31 0.72
C GLU A 98 -1.60 6.76 0.84
N MET A 99 -0.60 6.20 1.50
CA MET A 99 -0.45 4.77 1.78
C MET A 99 -1.23 4.37 3.05
N PHE A 100 -2.54 4.60 3.07
CA PHE A 100 -3.36 4.53 4.28
C PHE A 100 -3.34 3.17 5.00
N GLY A 101 -3.23 2.05 4.28
CA GLY A 101 -3.09 0.72 4.91
C GLY A 101 -1.82 0.60 5.77
N ARG A 102 -0.71 1.21 5.33
CA ARG A 102 0.54 1.24 6.11
C ARG A 102 0.46 2.26 7.24
N ALA A 103 -0.20 3.40 7.02
CA ALA A 103 -0.48 4.39 8.06
C ALA A 103 -1.28 3.78 9.22
N ILE A 104 -2.35 3.04 8.92
CA ILE A 104 -3.17 2.31 9.91
C ILE A 104 -2.31 1.31 10.70
N SER A 105 -1.43 0.58 10.02
CA SER A 105 -0.52 -0.37 10.68
C SER A 105 0.42 0.35 11.66
N ALA A 106 0.97 1.51 11.29
CA ALA A 106 1.82 2.32 12.16
C ALA A 106 1.03 2.91 13.35
N ALA A 107 -0.16 3.46 13.11
CA ALA A 107 -1.05 3.99 14.15
C ALA A 107 -1.45 2.90 15.15
N THR A 108 -1.77 1.70 14.67
CA THR A 108 -2.08 0.53 15.51
C THR A 108 -0.87 0.13 16.36
N ALA A 109 0.33 0.08 15.78
CA ALA A 109 1.56 -0.23 16.53
C ALA A 109 1.90 0.81 17.61
N LEU A 110 1.51 2.07 17.40
CA LEU A 110 1.62 3.17 18.36
C LEU A 110 0.54 3.14 19.45
N GLY A 111 -0.49 2.30 19.31
CA GLY A 111 -1.63 2.26 20.22
C GLY A 111 -2.49 3.51 20.18
N LEU A 112 -2.64 4.14 19.01
CA LEU A 112 -3.54 5.28 18.82
C LEU A 112 -5.00 4.85 19.00
N SER A 113 -5.89 5.82 19.25
CA SER A 113 -7.31 5.54 19.47
C SER A 113 -7.99 4.97 18.22
N ALA A 114 -9.10 4.25 18.45
CA ALA A 114 -9.94 3.73 17.38
C ALA A 114 -10.42 4.85 16.44
N ASP A 115 -10.79 6.02 16.98
CA ASP A 115 -11.22 7.16 16.18
C ASP A 115 -10.15 7.60 15.15
N VAL A 116 -8.87 7.65 15.55
CA VAL A 116 -7.76 7.99 14.64
C VAL A 116 -7.58 6.93 13.56
N ILE A 117 -7.73 5.66 13.92
CA ILE A 117 -7.63 4.54 12.97
C ILE A 117 -8.80 4.59 11.97
N ASP A 118 -10.02 4.85 12.44
CA ASP A 118 -11.22 4.97 11.62
C ASP A 118 -11.12 6.15 10.64
N ASP A 119 -10.57 7.29 11.06
CA ASP A 119 -10.33 8.43 10.18
C ASP A 119 -9.34 8.11 9.06
N LEU A 120 -8.28 7.33 9.36
CA LEU A 120 -7.36 6.84 8.34
C LEU A 120 -8.02 5.86 7.37
N TYR A 121 -8.87 4.97 7.88
CA TYR A 121 -9.68 4.06 7.03
C TYR A 121 -10.59 4.83 6.08
N ARG A 122 -11.35 5.82 6.59
CA ARG A 122 -12.23 6.66 5.76
C ARG A 122 -11.45 7.44 4.71
N SER A 123 -10.28 7.97 5.07
CA SER A 123 -9.39 8.66 4.13
C SER A 123 -8.90 7.73 3.01
N GLY A 124 -8.56 6.50 3.34
CA GLY A 124 -8.20 5.46 2.36
C GLY A 124 -9.33 5.15 1.38
N ILE A 125 -10.55 4.91 1.89
CA ILE A 125 -11.74 4.66 1.05
C ILE A 125 -12.01 5.86 0.14
N ALA A 126 -11.97 7.08 0.69
CA ALA A 126 -12.16 8.30 -0.10
C ALA A 126 -11.11 8.43 -1.20
N ARG A 127 -9.86 8.03 -0.96
CA ARG A 127 -8.80 8.07 -1.98
C ARG A 127 -8.98 7.03 -3.08
N GLU A 128 -9.32 5.79 -2.73
CA GLU A 128 -9.54 4.71 -3.70
C GLU A 128 -10.79 4.96 -4.56
N SER A 129 -11.84 5.52 -3.95
CA SER A 129 -13.07 5.86 -4.66
C SER A 129 -12.93 7.01 -5.65
N ARG A 130 -11.91 7.88 -5.54
CA ARG A 130 -11.66 8.96 -6.52
C ARG A 130 -11.29 8.46 -7.91
N ASP A 131 -10.57 7.33 -7.99
CA ASP A 131 -10.13 6.76 -9.25
C ASP A 131 -11.17 5.78 -9.84
N THR A 132 -12.20 5.45 -9.06
CA THR A 132 -13.37 4.71 -9.54
C THR A 132 -14.33 5.73 -10.13
N ASP A 133 -14.49 5.76 -11.45
CA ASP A 133 -15.46 6.63 -12.11
C ASP A 133 -16.89 6.10 -11.85
N LEU A 134 -17.34 6.32 -10.62
CA LEU A 134 -18.66 6.00 -10.12
C LEU A 134 -19.73 6.80 -10.88
N ALA A 135 -19.39 8.01 -11.34
CA ALA A 135 -20.27 8.83 -12.16
C ALA A 135 -20.48 8.17 -13.54
N HIS A 136 -19.41 7.77 -14.22
CA HIS A 136 -19.51 7.06 -15.49
C HIS A 136 -20.19 5.69 -15.35
N SER A 137 -19.93 4.97 -14.26
CA SER A 137 -20.60 3.71 -13.97
C SER A 137 -22.11 3.92 -13.75
N ARG A 138 -22.50 5.00 -13.07
CA ARG A 138 -23.90 5.40 -12.88
C ARG A 138 -24.56 5.77 -14.21
N ASP A 139 -23.89 6.57 -15.03
CA ASP A 139 -24.39 6.97 -16.35
C ASP A 139 -24.61 5.76 -17.27
N MET A 140 -23.70 4.78 -17.23
CA MET A 140 -23.82 3.52 -17.97
C MET A 140 -25.00 2.66 -17.48
N ILE A 141 -25.21 2.59 -16.16
CA ILE A 141 -26.38 1.91 -15.57
C ILE A 141 -27.68 2.59 -15.98
N GLU A 142 -27.72 3.92 -15.95
CA GLU A 142 -28.89 4.71 -16.35
C GLU A 142 -29.21 4.51 -17.84
N CYS A 143 -28.19 4.52 -18.70
CA CYS A 143 -28.34 4.23 -20.13
C CYS A 143 -28.89 2.81 -20.38
N ALA A 144 -28.43 1.82 -19.61
CA ALA A 144 -28.90 0.44 -19.72
C ALA A 144 -30.36 0.31 -19.26
N MET A 145 -30.75 0.99 -18.18
CA MET A 145 -32.14 1.03 -17.70
C MET A 145 -33.07 1.71 -18.70
N GLN A 146 -32.68 2.85 -19.26
CA GLN A 146 -33.45 3.53 -20.32
C GLN A 146 -33.61 2.64 -21.56
N SER A 147 -32.57 1.91 -21.95
CA SER A 147 -32.63 0.98 -23.09
C SER A 147 -33.56 -0.21 -22.81
N LEU A 148 -33.58 -0.70 -21.57
CA LEU A 148 -34.48 -1.76 -21.13
C LEU A 148 -35.94 -1.28 -21.12
N ASP A 149 -36.22 -0.09 -20.59
CA ASP A 149 -37.56 0.54 -20.62
C ASP A 149 -38.08 0.66 -22.05
N LEU A 150 -37.24 1.14 -22.98
CA LEU A 150 -37.59 1.27 -24.40
C LEU A 150 -37.92 -0.08 -25.06
N SER A 151 -37.22 -1.15 -24.67
CA SER A 151 -37.44 -2.52 -25.18
C SER A 151 -38.73 -3.15 -24.67
N LEU A 152 -39.20 -2.72 -23.49
CA LEU A 152 -40.41 -3.22 -22.83
C LEU A 152 -41.66 -2.41 -23.20
N LEU A 153 -41.52 -1.21 -23.76
CA LEU A 153 -42.64 -0.39 -24.23
C LEU A 153 -43.52 -1.14 -25.24
N GLY A 154 -44.82 -1.24 -24.93
CA GLY A 154 -45.81 -1.90 -25.78
C GLY A 154 -45.87 -3.43 -25.64
N ARG A 155 -45.06 -4.02 -24.75
CA ARG A 155 -45.23 -5.42 -24.33
C ARG A 155 -46.21 -5.49 -23.16
N GLU A 156 -47.25 -6.31 -23.32
CA GLU A 156 -48.32 -6.48 -22.33
C GLU A 156 -48.25 -7.83 -21.60
N ASP A 157 -47.20 -8.63 -21.82
CA ASP A 157 -47.02 -9.86 -21.06
C ASP A 157 -46.68 -9.56 -19.58
N GLU A 158 -47.14 -10.46 -18.71
CA GLU A 158 -47.02 -10.34 -17.25
C GLU A 158 -45.57 -10.10 -16.79
N ILE A 159 -44.62 -10.76 -17.45
CA ILE A 159 -43.19 -10.64 -17.16
C ILE A 159 -42.67 -9.23 -17.51
N SER A 160 -43.07 -8.68 -18.65
CA SER A 160 -42.69 -7.32 -19.07
C SER A 160 -43.25 -6.25 -18.13
N LEU A 161 -44.47 -6.43 -17.63
CA LEU A 161 -45.09 -5.52 -16.64
C LEU A 161 -44.40 -5.57 -15.27
N GLU A 162 -44.03 -6.77 -14.81
CA GLU A 162 -43.26 -6.94 -13.57
C GLU A 162 -41.87 -6.31 -13.69
N LEU A 163 -41.18 -6.50 -14.82
CA LEU A 163 -39.88 -5.89 -15.09
C LEU A 163 -39.96 -4.36 -15.16
N MET A 164 -40.95 -3.78 -15.84
CA MET A 164 -41.15 -2.32 -15.87
C MET A 164 -41.39 -1.76 -14.46
N ARG A 165 -42.19 -2.43 -13.63
CA ARG A 165 -42.41 -2.02 -12.25
C ARG A 165 -41.12 -2.09 -11.43
N ALA A 166 -40.35 -3.17 -11.55
CA ALA A 166 -39.09 -3.34 -10.85
C ALA A 166 -38.05 -2.26 -11.25
N VAL A 167 -37.95 -1.91 -12.53
CA VAL A 167 -37.06 -0.85 -13.01
C VAL A 167 -37.46 0.51 -12.44
N GLN A 168 -38.77 0.81 -12.43
CA GLN A 168 -39.30 2.06 -11.87
C GLN A 168 -39.02 2.17 -10.36
N GLU A 169 -39.24 1.10 -9.61
CA GLU A 169 -38.94 1.06 -8.17
C GLU A 169 -37.45 1.25 -7.87
N GLN A 170 -36.55 0.72 -8.72
CA GLN A 170 -35.12 0.96 -8.57
C GLN A 170 -34.73 2.40 -8.88
N ARG A 171 -35.32 3.04 -9.90
CA ARG A 171 -35.08 4.47 -10.20
C ARG A 171 -35.46 5.36 -9.03
N GLU A 172 -36.66 5.16 -8.47
CA GLU A 172 -37.13 5.96 -7.32
C GLU A 172 -36.25 5.79 -6.08
N ARG A 173 -35.65 4.61 -5.89
CA ARG A 173 -34.67 4.38 -4.80
C ARG A 173 -33.37 5.14 -5.04
N ILE A 174 -32.87 5.13 -6.28
CA ILE A 174 -31.64 5.83 -6.66
C ILE A 174 -31.80 7.35 -6.54
N GLU A 175 -32.94 7.89 -6.97
CA GLU A 175 -33.26 9.34 -6.83
C GLU A 175 -33.31 9.76 -5.36
N LYS A 176 -33.98 8.98 -4.50
CA LYS A 176 -34.05 9.27 -3.05
C LYS A 176 -32.68 9.21 -2.36
N GLN A 177 -31.81 8.29 -2.77
CA GLN A 177 -30.45 8.20 -2.24
C GLN A 177 -29.53 9.33 -2.74
N GLY A 178 -29.83 9.92 -3.90
CA GLY A 178 -29.10 11.08 -4.43
C GLY A 178 -29.43 12.40 -3.73
N ASP A 179 -30.66 12.57 -3.25
CA ASP A 179 -31.12 13.77 -2.54
C ASP A 179 -30.68 13.82 -1.06
N GLU A 180 -30.40 12.68 -0.42
CA GLU A 180 -29.91 12.61 0.97
C GLU A 180 -28.39 12.88 1.09
N GLY A 181 -27.69 13.06 -0.03
CA GLY A 181 -26.24 13.32 -0.11
C GLY A 181 -25.84 14.77 -0.43
N GLN A 182 -26.77 15.72 -0.42
CA GLN A 182 -26.51 17.17 -0.60
C GLN A 182 -26.64 17.95 0.71
#